data_AF-A0A2R6H891-F1
#
_entry.id   AF-A0A2R6H891-F1
#
_cell.length_a   1.000
_cell.length_b   1.000
_cell.length_c   1.000
_cell.angle_alpha   90.00
_cell.angle_beta   90.00
_cell.angle_gamma   90.00
#
_symmetry.space_group_name_H-M   'P 1'
#
loop_
_entity.id
_entity.type
_entity.pdbx_description
1 polymer ?
#
loop_
_entity_poly.entity_id
_entity_poly.type
_entity_poly.pdbx_seq_one_letter_code
_entity_poly.pdbx_strand_id
1 'polypeptide(L)'
;MTAGVPLQSGGLLPEGLDISFKLLPAILVLSMLGLFLAIGFVFRVADADDMWVAGRSIGNLENGAAIGANWMSAASYLGMAALIALSGVYGLAFVVGWTTAFFIVLIFMAAQMRRFGKYTAPDFVGDRFNSDAARAIAAITTFLIGFVYAIGQARGMGLVGLYVFGDIG
;
A
#
# COMPACT_ATOMS: atom_id res chain seq x y z
N MET A 1 -32.62 2.09 28.75
CA MET A 1 -32.91 0.79 28.12
C MET A 1 -32.67 0.92 26.63
N THR A 2 -31.43 0.73 26.19
CA THR A 2 -31.06 0.65 24.78
C THR A 2 -31.10 -0.81 24.38
N ALA A 3 -32.06 -1.18 23.54
CA ALA A 3 -32.20 -2.54 23.02
C ALA A 3 -30.88 -2.98 22.38
N GLY A 4 -30.28 -4.02 22.95
CA GLY A 4 -29.11 -4.68 22.37
C GLY A 4 -29.47 -5.20 20.98
N VAL A 5 -28.59 -4.93 20.03
CA VAL A 5 -28.68 -5.47 18.67
C VAL A 5 -28.73 -7.01 18.78
N PRO A 6 -29.76 -7.69 18.27
CA PRO A 6 -29.96 -9.14 18.46
C PRO A 6 -28.88 -10.05 17.83
N LEU A 7 -27.87 -9.48 17.15
CA LEU A 7 -26.83 -10.23 16.44
C LEU A 7 -25.79 -10.88 17.37
N GLN A 8 -25.74 -10.51 18.65
CA GLN A 8 -24.75 -11.06 19.58
C GLN A 8 -25.19 -12.37 20.25
N SER A 9 -26.44 -12.80 20.05
CA SER A 9 -26.98 -14.02 20.68
C SER A 9 -27.10 -15.18 19.69
N GLY A 10 -26.18 -16.14 19.82
CA GLY A 10 -26.17 -17.41 19.09
C GLY A 10 -25.05 -17.47 18.07
N GLY A 11 -24.27 -18.56 18.07
CA GLY A 11 -23.10 -18.80 17.19
C GLY A 11 -23.42 -18.92 15.70
N LEU A 12 -24.06 -17.88 15.16
CA LEU A 12 -24.54 -17.70 13.79
C LEU A 12 -23.95 -16.44 13.15
N LEU A 13 -22.94 -15.81 13.76
CA LEU A 13 -22.10 -14.90 12.98
C LEU A 13 -21.42 -15.78 11.92
N PRO A 14 -21.50 -15.41 10.62
CA PRO A 14 -20.66 -16.05 9.61
C PRO A 14 -19.23 -16.03 10.16
N GLU A 15 -18.49 -17.13 10.03
CA GLU A 15 -17.14 -17.29 10.61
C GLU A 15 -16.20 -16.09 10.32
N GLY A 16 -16.46 -15.35 9.24
CA GLY A 16 -15.79 -14.10 8.87
C GLY A 16 -16.14 -12.83 9.67
N LEU A 17 -17.20 -12.81 10.48
CA LEU A 17 -17.55 -11.73 11.41
C LEU A 17 -17.18 -12.05 12.86
N ASP A 18 -16.63 -13.23 13.14
CA ASP A 18 -16.12 -13.54 14.46
C ASP A 18 -14.86 -12.72 14.74
N ILE A 19 -14.98 -11.85 15.75
CA ILE A 19 -13.91 -11.00 16.27
C ILE A 19 -13.21 -11.63 17.48
N SER A 20 -13.41 -12.90 17.78
CA SER A 20 -12.63 -13.59 18.80
C SER A 20 -11.14 -13.63 18.44
N PHE A 21 -10.26 -13.66 19.45
CA PHE A 21 -8.82 -13.71 19.24
C PHE A 21 -8.39 -14.98 18.49
N LYS A 22 -7.64 -14.81 17.39
CA LYS A 22 -7.16 -15.91 16.55
C LYS A 22 -5.63 -15.99 16.61
N LEU A 23 -5.12 -17.01 17.30
CA LEU A 23 -3.69 -17.19 17.54
C LEU A 23 -2.88 -17.42 16.25
N LEU A 24 -3.36 -18.25 15.33
CA LEU A 24 -2.62 -18.61 14.12
C LEU A 24 -2.40 -17.40 13.18
N PRO A 25 -3.44 -16.62 12.80
CA PRO A 25 -3.24 -15.39 12.04
C PRO A 25 -2.33 -14.39 12.76
N ALA A 26 -2.42 -14.29 14.09
CA ALA A 26 -1.55 -13.41 14.87
C ALA A 26 -0.07 -13.76 14.73
N ILE A 27 0.27 -15.05 14.87
CA ILE A 27 1.64 -15.55 14.68
C ILE A 27 2.12 -15.29 13.25
N LEU A 28 1.28 -15.54 12.24
CA LEU A 28 1.64 -15.34 10.84
C LEU A 28 1.96 -13.87 10.54
N VAL A 29 1.12 -12.93 10.96
CA VAL A 29 1.35 -11.50 10.72
C VAL A 29 2.55 -10.98 11.49
N LEU A 30 2.69 -11.34 12.77
CA LEU A 30 3.81 -10.88 13.60
C LEU A 30 5.15 -11.47 13.14
N SER A 31 5.18 -12.73 12.73
CA SER A 31 6.39 -13.36 12.18
C SER A 31 6.79 -12.74 10.85
N MET A 32 5.83 -12.45 9.96
CA MET A 32 6.10 -11.79 8.69
C MET A 32 6.61 -10.35 8.89
N LEU A 33 5.99 -9.60 9.80
CA LEU A 33 6.47 -8.26 10.19
C LEU A 33 7.89 -8.33 10.76
N GLY A 34 8.15 -9.24 11.69
CA GLY A 34 9.47 -9.45 12.27
C GLY A 34 10.52 -9.82 11.21
N LEU A 35 10.17 -10.68 10.26
CA LEU A 35 11.03 -11.06 9.15
C LEU A 35 11.37 -9.85 8.26
N PHE A 36 10.39 -9.03 7.88
CA PHE A 36 10.64 -7.84 7.05
C PHE A 36 11.52 -6.81 7.77
N LEU A 37 11.30 -6.58 9.06
CA LEU A 37 12.14 -5.69 9.87
C LEU A 37 13.56 -6.25 10.02
N ALA A 38 13.72 -7.55 10.23
CA ALA A 38 15.03 -8.21 10.33
C ALA A 38 15.81 -8.10 9.02
N ILE A 39 15.18 -8.39 7.88
CA ILE A 39 15.78 -8.24 6.55
C ILE A 39 16.18 -6.77 6.32
N GLY A 40 15.28 -5.82 6.58
CA GLY A 40 15.57 -4.39 6.42
C GLY A 40 16.74 -3.90 7.30
N PHE A 41 16.86 -4.44 8.51
CA PHE A 41 17.96 -4.10 9.41
C PHE A 41 19.31 -4.72 8.98
N VAL A 42 19.30 -6.00 8.58
CA VAL A 42 20.51 -6.73 8.15
C VAL A 42 21.06 -6.18 6.83
N PHE A 43 20.19 -5.82 5.89
CA PHE A 43 20.55 -5.34 4.56
C PHE A 43 20.45 -3.83 4.40
N ARG A 44 20.57 -3.06 5.50
CA ARG A 44 20.56 -1.59 5.43
C ARG A 44 21.77 -1.05 4.66
N VAL A 45 21.55 0.02 3.91
CA VAL A 45 22.57 0.69 3.10
C VAL A 45 22.65 2.18 3.49
N ALA A 46 23.82 2.79 3.30
CA ALA A 46 24.06 4.20 3.63
C ALA A 46 24.04 5.12 2.40
N ASP A 47 24.41 4.60 1.24
CA ASP A 47 24.50 5.36 0.00
C ASP A 47 23.14 5.50 -0.69
N ALA A 48 22.89 6.67 -1.28
CA ALA A 48 21.61 6.98 -1.91
C ALA A 48 21.33 6.09 -3.14
N ASP A 49 22.34 5.80 -3.94
CA ASP A 49 22.19 4.93 -5.13
C ASP A 49 21.82 3.50 -4.71
N ASP A 50 22.43 2.97 -3.65
CA ASP A 50 22.07 1.66 -3.12
C ASP A 50 20.68 1.67 -2.47
N MET A 51 20.28 2.78 -1.84
CA MET A 51 18.96 2.94 -1.27
C MET A 51 17.84 2.98 -2.34
N TRP A 52 18.07 3.67 -3.47
CA TRP A 52 17.03 3.89 -4.48
C TRP A 52 16.98 2.82 -5.56
N VAL A 53 18.13 2.25 -5.95
CA VAL A 53 18.21 1.28 -7.05
C VAL A 53 18.94 -0.01 -6.71
N ALA A 54 19.41 -0.18 -5.46
CA ALA A 54 20.11 -1.39 -5.00
C ALA A 54 21.26 -1.80 -5.95
N GLY A 55 22.11 -0.84 -6.31
CA GLY A 55 23.20 -1.05 -7.26
C GLY A 55 22.77 -1.51 -8.66
N ARG A 56 21.49 -1.40 -9.02
CA ARG A 56 20.88 -1.94 -10.25
C ARG A 56 21.07 -3.46 -10.42
N SER A 57 21.19 -4.16 -9.30
CA SER A 57 21.45 -5.62 -9.25
C SER A 57 20.17 -6.47 -9.26
N ILE A 58 19.01 -5.87 -8.97
CA ILE A 58 17.73 -6.57 -8.86
C ILE A 58 17.20 -6.93 -10.25
N GLY A 59 16.86 -8.21 -10.46
CA GLY A 59 16.31 -8.72 -11.71
C GLY A 59 14.91 -8.19 -12.03
N ASN A 60 14.46 -8.47 -13.26
CA ASN A 60 13.16 -7.97 -13.74
C ASN A 60 11.97 -8.61 -13.01
N LEU A 61 12.08 -9.89 -12.65
CA LEU A 61 11.00 -10.62 -11.99
C LEU A 61 10.82 -10.14 -10.54
N GLU A 62 11.93 -9.96 -9.84
CA GLU A 62 11.99 -9.46 -8.47
C GLU A 62 11.48 -8.02 -8.39
N ASN A 63 11.90 -7.16 -9.33
CA ASN A 63 11.36 -5.80 -9.44
C ASN A 63 9.85 -5.82 -9.72
N GLY A 64 9.39 -6.69 -10.63
CA GLY A 64 7.97 -6.85 -10.92
C GLY A 64 7.16 -7.32 -9.70
N ALA A 65 7.68 -8.28 -8.95
CA ALA A 65 7.07 -8.77 -7.72
C ALA A 65 7.03 -7.69 -6.64
N ALA A 66 8.09 -6.89 -6.47
CA ALA A 66 8.12 -5.77 -5.53
C ALA A 66 7.09 -4.70 -5.89
N ILE A 67 6.97 -4.36 -7.18
CA ILE A 67 5.94 -3.44 -7.67
C ILE A 67 4.54 -4.01 -7.42
N GLY A 68 4.31 -5.29 -7.70
CA GLY A 68 3.05 -5.98 -7.44
C GLY A 68 2.69 -6.03 -5.95
N ALA A 69 3.67 -6.23 -5.08
CA ALA A 69 3.48 -6.19 -3.63
C ALA A 69 3.10 -4.77 -3.15
N ASN A 70 3.74 -3.72 -3.67
CA ASN A 70 3.35 -2.33 -3.38
C ASN A 70 1.95 -1.99 -3.92
N TRP A 71 1.55 -2.61 -5.03
CA TRP A 71 0.20 -2.48 -5.60
C TRP A 71 -0.88 -3.12 -4.69
N MET A 72 -0.51 -4.15 -3.93
CA MET A 72 -1.34 -4.81 -2.91
C MET A 72 -1.35 -4.02 -1.60
N SER A 73 -2.35 -3.15 -1.46
CA SER A 73 -2.51 -2.28 -0.30
C SER A 73 -3.89 -2.46 0.37
N ALA A 74 -4.06 -1.97 1.61
CA ALA A 74 -5.35 -2.00 2.28
C ALA A 74 -6.40 -1.20 1.49
N ALA A 75 -6.00 -0.08 0.87
CA ALA A 75 -6.85 0.66 -0.06
C ALA A 75 -7.26 -0.19 -1.26
N SER A 76 -6.34 -0.95 -1.87
CA SER A 76 -6.65 -1.83 -3.00
C SER A 76 -7.62 -2.95 -2.60
N TYR A 77 -7.37 -3.63 -1.47
CA TYR A 77 -8.15 -4.79 -1.05
C TYR A 77 -9.54 -4.40 -0.52
N LEU A 78 -9.59 -3.46 0.43
CA LEU A 78 -10.84 -2.99 1.01
C LEU A 78 -11.64 -2.12 0.04
N GLY A 79 -10.95 -1.28 -0.74
CA GLY A 79 -11.59 -0.43 -1.73
C GLY A 79 -12.24 -1.23 -2.85
N MET A 80 -11.60 -2.31 -3.30
CA MET A 80 -12.21 -3.21 -4.29
C MET A 80 -13.40 -3.98 -3.75
N ALA A 81 -13.28 -4.53 -2.54
CA ALA A 81 -14.40 -5.19 -1.88
C ALA A 81 -15.60 -4.25 -1.75
N ALA A 82 -15.36 -3.00 -1.33
CA ALA A 82 -16.40 -1.99 -1.22
C ALA A 82 -17.01 -1.61 -2.58
N LEU A 83 -16.18 -1.37 -3.60
CA LEU A 83 -16.67 -1.03 -4.95
C LEU A 83 -17.54 -2.13 -5.53
N ILE A 84 -17.11 -3.40 -5.44
CA ILE A 84 -17.90 -4.53 -5.93
C ILE A 84 -19.19 -4.67 -5.12
N ALA A 85 -19.13 -4.52 -3.80
CA ALA A 85 -20.33 -4.59 -2.97
C ALA A 85 -21.37 -3.51 -3.34
N LEU A 86 -20.93 -2.31 -3.73
CA LEU A 86 -21.80 -1.19 -4.04
C LEU A 86 -22.25 -1.13 -5.51
N SER A 87 -21.40 -1.55 -6.44
CA SER A 87 -21.61 -1.38 -7.90
C SER A 87 -21.63 -2.69 -8.68
N GLY A 88 -21.53 -3.83 -8.00
CA GLY A 88 -21.48 -5.15 -8.61
C GLY A 88 -20.29 -5.32 -9.55
N VAL A 89 -20.51 -6.03 -10.66
CA VAL A 89 -19.50 -6.27 -11.71
C VAL A 89 -18.96 -4.98 -12.32
N TYR A 90 -19.73 -3.88 -12.34
CA TYR A 90 -19.26 -2.60 -12.89
C TYR A 90 -18.09 -2.01 -12.08
N GLY A 91 -17.94 -2.37 -10.81
CA GLY A 91 -16.77 -2.00 -10.00
C GLY A 91 -15.45 -2.53 -10.55
N LEU A 92 -15.47 -3.61 -11.34
CA LEU A 92 -14.28 -4.16 -11.99
C LEU A 92 -13.69 -3.22 -13.06
N ALA A 93 -14.50 -2.31 -13.63
CA ALA A 93 -13.99 -1.29 -14.53
C ALA A 93 -12.95 -0.38 -13.85
N PHE A 94 -13.07 -0.19 -12.53
CA PHE A 94 -12.09 0.57 -11.75
C PHE A 94 -10.73 -0.15 -11.68
N VAL A 95 -10.71 -1.48 -11.51
CA VAL A 95 -9.48 -2.29 -11.56
C VAL A 95 -8.80 -2.14 -12.91
N VAL A 96 -9.55 -2.30 -13.99
CA VAL A 96 -9.03 -2.19 -15.36
C VAL A 96 -8.46 -0.79 -15.58
N GLY A 97 -9.22 0.25 -15.22
CA GLY A 97 -8.83 1.64 -15.38
C GLY A 97 -7.53 1.98 -14.64
N TRP A 98 -7.46 1.68 -13.35
CA TRP A 98 -6.26 2.01 -12.56
C TRP A 98 -5.06 1.14 -12.95
N THR A 99 -5.27 -0.13 -13.27
CA THR A 99 -4.17 -1.02 -13.71
C THR A 99 -3.59 -0.54 -15.04
N THR A 100 -4.46 -0.14 -15.97
CA THR A 100 -4.03 0.46 -17.25
C THR A 100 -3.27 1.76 -17.03
N ALA A 101 -3.75 2.63 -16.13
CA ALA A 101 -3.04 3.85 -15.76
C ALA A 101 -1.65 3.56 -15.17
N PHE A 102 -1.51 2.47 -14.41
CA PHE A 102 -0.22 2.06 -13.86
C PHE A 102 0.80 1.72 -14.95
N PHE A 103 0.40 0.99 -16.00
CA PHE A 103 1.26 0.74 -17.17
C PHE A 103 1.68 2.02 -17.89
N ILE A 104 0.73 2.95 -18.08
CA ILE A 104 1.00 4.25 -18.68
C ILE A 104 2.06 4.99 -17.86
N VAL A 105 1.92 5.07 -16.54
CA VAL A 105 2.91 5.73 -15.68
C VAL A 105 4.27 5.02 -15.74
N LEU A 106 4.32 3.69 -15.71
CA LEU A 106 5.58 2.95 -15.81
C LEU A 106 6.30 3.20 -17.14
N ILE A 107 5.58 3.30 -18.26
CA ILE A 107 6.18 3.53 -19.58
C ILE A 107 6.61 4.99 -19.73
N PHE A 108 5.73 5.94 -19.44
CA PHE A 108 5.96 7.35 -19.73
C PHE A 108 6.74 8.08 -18.64
N MET A 109 6.49 7.79 -17.35
CA MET A 109 7.16 8.48 -16.25
C MET A 109 8.49 7.82 -15.91
N ALA A 110 8.51 6.50 -15.69
CA ALA A 110 9.74 5.84 -15.24
C ALA A 110 10.86 5.96 -16.28
N ALA A 111 10.54 5.95 -17.58
CA ALA A 111 11.52 6.20 -18.63
C ALA A 111 12.11 7.61 -18.59
N GLN A 112 11.31 8.63 -18.29
CA GLN A 112 11.77 10.02 -18.18
C GLN A 112 12.65 10.22 -16.94
N MET A 113 12.24 9.69 -15.79
CA MET A 113 13.04 9.76 -14.57
C MET A 113 14.42 9.09 -14.74
N ARG A 114 14.48 7.93 -15.43
CA ARG A 114 15.75 7.28 -15.79
C ARG A 114 16.64 8.15 -16.69
N ARG A 115 16.06 8.85 -17.67
CA ARG A 115 16.79 9.75 -18.57
C ARG A 115 17.35 10.99 -17.85
N PHE A 116 16.62 11.51 -16.87
CA PHE A 116 17.05 12.65 -16.05
C PHE A 116 17.99 12.23 -14.90
N GLY A 117 18.15 10.93 -14.65
CA GLY A 117 18.97 10.42 -13.55
C GLY A 117 18.44 10.83 -12.16
N LYS A 118 17.11 10.97 -12.02
CA LYS A 118 16.46 11.41 -10.76
C LYS A 118 15.68 10.26 -10.15
N TYR A 119 15.74 10.15 -8.83
CA TYR A 119 15.05 9.11 -8.06
C TYR A 119 13.67 9.55 -7.57
N THR A 120 13.44 10.85 -7.39
CA THR A 120 12.19 11.38 -6.85
C THR A 120 11.44 12.24 -7.88
N ALA A 121 10.11 12.23 -7.80
CA ALA A 121 9.28 13.09 -8.66
C ALA A 121 9.53 14.60 -8.45
N PRO A 122 9.72 15.09 -7.20
CA PRO A 122 10.06 16.50 -6.98
C PRO A 122 11.37 16.92 -7.66
N ASP A 123 12.42 16.10 -7.55
CA ASP A 123 13.71 16.40 -8.19
C ASP A 123 13.59 16.41 -9.71
N PHE A 124 12.82 15.45 -10.26
CA PHE A 124 12.51 15.42 -11.69
C PHE A 124 11.80 16.71 -12.13
N VAL A 125 10.76 17.15 -11.43
CA VAL A 125 10.03 18.38 -11.77
C VAL A 125 10.92 19.61 -11.64
N GLY A 126 11.67 19.72 -10.55
CA GLY A 126 12.60 20.84 -10.31
C GLY A 126 13.61 21.00 -11.44
N ASP A 127 14.23 19.90 -11.86
CA ASP A 127 15.25 19.91 -12.90
C ASP A 127 14.64 20.08 -14.29
N ARG A 128 13.47 19.48 -14.54
CA ARG A 128 12.76 19.59 -15.82
C ARG A 128 12.38 21.03 -16.17
N PHE A 129 12.07 21.84 -15.16
CA PHE A 129 11.70 23.26 -15.31
C PHE A 129 12.77 24.23 -14.82
N ASN A 130 13.91 23.73 -14.35
CA ASN A 130 15.00 24.51 -13.75
C ASN A 130 14.48 25.53 -12.70
N SER A 131 13.62 25.06 -11.79
CA SER A 131 12.90 25.92 -10.84
C SER A 131 12.77 25.28 -9.47
N ASP A 132 13.37 25.91 -8.46
CA ASP A 132 13.26 25.47 -7.06
C ASP A 132 11.83 25.64 -6.52
N ALA A 133 11.07 26.62 -7.01
CA ALA A 133 9.66 26.76 -6.68
C ALA A 133 8.83 25.57 -7.19
N ALA A 134 9.08 25.11 -8.43
CA ALA A 134 8.44 23.93 -8.98
C ALA A 134 8.83 22.65 -8.19
N ARG A 135 10.10 22.53 -7.78
CA ARG A 135 10.57 21.45 -6.89
C ARG A 135 9.81 21.46 -5.56
N ALA A 136 9.69 22.62 -4.92
CA ALA A 136 9.00 22.75 -3.64
C ALA A 136 7.52 22.39 -3.73
N ILE A 137 6.82 22.85 -4.77
CA ILE A 137 5.40 22.51 -5.01
C ILE A 137 5.25 21.00 -5.21
N ALA A 138 6.11 20.38 -6.02
CA ALA A 138 6.08 18.95 -6.26
C ALA A 138 6.40 18.15 -4.98
N ALA A 139 7.34 18.61 -4.15
CA ALA A 139 7.66 17.99 -2.87
C ALA A 139 6.48 18.04 -1.90
N ILE A 140 5.84 19.20 -1.74
CA ILE A 140 4.64 19.37 -0.90
C ILE A 140 3.51 18.48 -1.41
N THR A 141 3.28 18.46 -2.73
CA THR A 141 2.24 17.62 -3.34
C THR A 141 2.50 16.15 -3.07
N THR A 142 3.74 15.68 -3.27
CA THR A 142 4.15 14.30 -3.02
C THR A 142 3.94 13.92 -1.55
N PHE A 143 4.34 14.81 -0.63
CA PHE A 143 4.14 14.62 0.80
C PHE A 143 2.66 14.53 1.18
N LEU A 144 1.82 15.46 0.68
CA LEU A 144 0.39 15.47 0.97
C LEU A 144 -0.32 14.20 0.48
N ILE A 145 0.01 13.74 -0.73
CA ILE A 145 -0.51 12.48 -1.28
C ILE A 145 -0.10 11.32 -0.35
N GLY A 146 1.18 11.22 0.00
CA GLY A 146 1.69 10.18 0.90
C GLY A 146 1.05 10.21 2.28
N PHE A 147 0.85 11.40 2.84
CA PHE A 147 0.24 11.60 4.15
C PHE A 147 -1.23 11.18 4.19
N VAL A 148 -2.03 11.65 3.23
CA VAL A 148 -3.45 11.25 3.12
C VAL A 148 -3.57 9.74 2.91
N TYR A 149 -2.70 9.19 2.05
CA TYR A 149 -2.67 7.75 1.80
C TYR A 149 -2.29 6.96 3.06
N ALA A 150 -1.30 7.41 3.83
CA ALA A 150 -0.89 6.77 5.08
C ALA A 150 -2.02 6.72 6.12
N ILE A 151 -2.83 7.78 6.23
CA ILE A 151 -4.01 7.79 7.11
C ILE A 151 -5.01 6.70 6.69
N GLY A 152 -5.32 6.62 5.38
CA GLY A 152 -6.21 5.60 4.84
C GLY A 152 -5.70 4.18 5.11
N GLN A 153 -4.40 3.95 4.90
CA GLN A 153 -3.75 2.68 5.17
C GLN A 153 -3.77 2.31 6.65
N ALA A 154 -3.48 3.25 7.55
CA ALA A 154 -3.54 3.02 9.00
C ALA A 154 -4.95 2.61 9.46
N ARG A 155 -5.99 3.28 8.95
CA ARG A 155 -7.38 2.90 9.22
C ARG A 155 -7.71 1.52 8.66
N GLY A 156 -7.31 1.25 7.41
CA GLY A 156 -7.52 -0.05 6.77
C GLY A 156 -6.85 -1.20 7.53
N MET A 157 -5.60 -1.01 7.98
CA MET A 157 -4.90 -1.98 8.82
C MET A 157 -5.59 -2.19 10.17
N GLY A 158 -6.10 -1.14 10.81
CA GLY A 158 -6.86 -1.27 12.06
C GLY A 158 -8.14 -2.09 11.89
N LEU A 159 -8.89 -1.83 10.82
CA LEU A 159 -10.11 -2.58 10.49
C LEU A 159 -9.79 -4.06 10.21
N VAL A 160 -8.80 -4.33 9.35
CA VAL A 160 -8.38 -5.71 9.05
C VAL A 160 -7.83 -6.40 10.28
N GLY A 161 -7.03 -5.68 11.08
CA GLY A 161 -6.44 -6.18 12.31
C GLY A 161 -7.47 -6.69 13.30
N LEU A 162 -8.61 -6.00 13.45
CA LEU A 162 -9.70 -6.45 14.32
C LEU A 162 -10.23 -7.84 13.94
N TYR A 163 -10.38 -8.13 12.64
CA TYR A 163 -10.91 -9.42 12.18
C TYR A 163 -9.83 -10.52 12.07
N VAL A 164 -8.56 -10.12 11.92
CA VAL A 164 -7.41 -11.02 11.80
C VAL A 164 -6.89 -11.44 13.17
N PHE A 165 -6.60 -10.48 14.05
CA PHE A 165 -6.12 -10.75 15.40
C PHE A 165 -7.27 -11.10 16.34
N GLY A 166 -8.43 -10.47 16.17
CA GLY A 166 -9.54 -10.51 17.12
C GLY A 166 -9.37 -9.52 18.27
N ASP A 167 -10.46 -9.32 18.99
CA ASP A 167 -10.53 -8.55 20.22
C ASP A 167 -9.83 -9.32 21.35
N ILE A 168 -8.92 -8.63 22.03
CA ILE A 168 -8.13 -9.17 23.15
C ILE A 168 -8.76 -8.86 24.52
N GLY A 169 -9.93 -8.21 24.54
CA GLY A 169 -10.69 -7.86 25.74
C GLY A 169 -10.61 -6.38 26.11
#